data_AF-A0A2S2NJK7-F1
#
_entry.id   AF-A0A2S2NJK7-F1
#
_cell.length_a   1.000
_cell.length_b   1.000
_cell.length_c   1.000
_cell.angle_alpha   90.00
_cell.angle_beta   90.00
_cell.angle_gamma   90.00
#
_symmetry.space_group_name_H-M   'P 1'
#
loop_
_entity.id
_entity.type
_entity.pdbx_description
1 polymer ?
#
loop_
_entity_poly.entity_id
_entity_poly.type
_entity_poly.pdbx_seq_one_letter_code
_entity_poly.pdbx_strand_id
1 'polypeptide(L)'
;MQSLDQQHWCILLNEYINHCDGLDQYQIPVLLHLVNNCQTILNNGDAEHLIGLCRNAAYKHSTNRDFGLLLVSVIRAIDLNKFLPEMTTISKQLKGVSKFMIMKALKDTK
;
A
#
# COMPACT_ATOMS: atom_id res chain seq x y z
N MET A 1 -23.00 -2.44 -14.20
CA MET A 1 -22.31 -1.47 -13.32
C MET A 1 -21.42 -0.62 -14.21
N GLN A 2 -21.61 0.70 -14.23
CA GLN A 2 -20.65 1.59 -14.88
C GLN A 2 -19.33 1.47 -14.12
N SER A 3 -18.24 1.15 -14.82
CA SER A 3 -16.92 1.13 -14.20
C SER A 3 -16.56 2.55 -13.80
N LEU A 4 -16.19 2.75 -12.54
CA LEU A 4 -15.54 3.99 -12.11
C LEU A 4 -14.29 4.18 -12.97
N ASP A 5 -14.12 5.39 -13.51
CA ASP A 5 -12.86 5.73 -14.16
C ASP A 5 -11.72 5.87 -13.12
N GLN A 6 -10.51 5.92 -13.62
CA GLN A 6 -9.30 5.95 -12.82
C GLN A 6 -9.25 7.13 -11.84
N GLN A 7 -9.77 8.29 -12.23
CA GLN A 7 -9.77 9.49 -11.39
C GLN A 7 -10.72 9.31 -10.19
N HIS A 8 -11.89 8.72 -10.41
CA HIS A 8 -12.83 8.43 -9.32
C HIS A 8 -12.25 7.41 -8.32
N TRP A 9 -11.47 6.42 -8.80
CA TRP A 9 -10.77 5.49 -7.90
C TRP A 9 -9.74 6.18 -7.00
N CYS A 10 -9.00 7.14 -7.53
CA CYS A 10 -8.04 7.89 -6.72
C CYS A 10 -8.73 8.83 -5.72
N ILE A 11 -9.87 9.44 -6.10
CA ILE A 11 -10.69 10.21 -5.15
C ILE A 11 -11.16 9.31 -4.00
N LEU A 12 -11.70 8.12 -4.31
CA LEU A 12 -12.14 7.17 -3.28
C LEU A 12 -11.00 6.68 -2.40
N LEU A 13 -9.82 6.41 -2.98
CA LEU A 13 -8.63 6.05 -2.21
C LEU A 13 -8.25 7.17 -1.25
N ASN A 14 -8.22 8.41 -1.73
CA ASN A 14 -7.88 9.58 -0.93
C ASN A 14 -8.89 9.81 0.20
N GLU A 15 -10.19 9.73 -0.08
CA GLU A 15 -11.21 9.79 0.96
C GLU A 15 -11.04 8.66 1.98
N TYR A 16 -10.76 7.44 1.52
CA TYR A 16 -10.59 6.30 2.39
C TYR A 16 -9.40 6.47 3.34
N ILE A 17 -8.21 6.80 2.82
CA ILE A 17 -7.01 6.93 3.65
C ILE A 17 -7.14 8.08 4.66
N ASN A 18 -7.83 9.18 4.30
CA ASN A 18 -8.02 10.33 5.19
C ASN A 18 -9.00 10.06 6.35
N HIS A 19 -9.87 9.06 6.23
CA HIS A 19 -10.79 8.64 7.31
C HIS A 19 -10.35 7.35 7.99
N CYS A 20 -9.13 6.89 7.73
CA CYS A 20 -8.61 5.63 8.24
C CYS A 20 -7.59 5.92 9.35
N ASP A 21 -7.94 5.70 10.61
CA ASP A 21 -7.00 5.90 11.74
C ASP A 21 -5.99 4.75 11.90
N GLY A 22 -6.16 3.66 11.15
CA GLY A 22 -5.29 2.49 11.17
C GLY A 22 -5.81 1.36 10.29
N LEU A 23 -5.01 0.32 10.04
CA LEU A 23 -5.38 -0.81 9.19
C LEU A 23 -5.65 -2.08 10.01
N ASP A 24 -6.92 -2.33 10.28
CA ASP A 24 -7.43 -3.61 10.75
C ASP A 24 -7.57 -4.62 9.62
N GLN A 25 -7.77 -5.89 9.98
CA GLN A 25 -7.76 -7.01 9.05
C GLN A 25 -8.77 -6.87 7.90
N TYR A 26 -9.94 -6.29 8.16
CA TYR A 26 -10.98 -6.10 7.14
C TYR A 26 -10.71 -4.91 6.21
N GLN A 27 -9.86 -3.95 6.62
CA GLN A 27 -9.53 -2.76 5.84
C GLN A 27 -8.45 -3.05 4.78
N ILE A 28 -7.58 -4.03 5.03
CA ILE A 28 -6.51 -4.44 4.11
C ILE A 28 -7.03 -4.80 2.72
N PRO A 29 -8.01 -5.72 2.54
CA PRO A 29 -8.50 -6.06 1.21
C PRO A 29 -9.21 -4.89 0.52
N VAL A 30 -9.89 -4.02 1.27
CA VAL A 30 -10.53 -2.82 0.74
C VAL A 30 -9.48 -1.86 0.19
N LEU A 31 -8.46 -1.54 1.00
CA LEU A 31 -7.38 -0.65 0.60
C LEU A 31 -6.56 -1.24 -0.57
N LEU A 32 -6.30 -2.55 -0.56
CA LEU A 32 -5.66 -3.26 -1.67
C LEU A 32 -6.46 -3.08 -2.97
N HIS A 33 -7.79 -3.19 -2.90
CA HIS A 33 -8.65 -2.97 -4.06
C HIS A 33 -8.59 -1.53 -4.55
N LEU A 34 -8.64 -0.55 -3.65
CA LEU A 34 -8.57 0.87 -4.01
C LEU A 34 -7.23 1.23 -4.67
N VAL A 35 -6.12 0.82 -4.08
CA VAL A 35 -4.77 1.08 -4.60
C VAL A 35 -4.58 0.45 -5.98
N ASN A 36 -5.05 -0.79 -6.18
CA ASN A 36 -4.93 -1.45 -7.48
C ASN A 36 -5.72 -0.79 -8.61
N ASN A 37 -6.84 -0.13 -8.28
CA ASN A 37 -7.69 0.51 -9.29
C ASN A 37 -7.35 1.98 -9.54
N CYS A 38 -6.72 2.69 -8.59
CA CYS A 38 -6.27 4.07 -8.82
C CYS A 38 -5.24 4.14 -9.96
N GLN A 39 -4.40 3.12 -10.16
CA GLN A 39 -3.48 2.93 -11.31
C GLN A 39 -2.57 4.14 -11.68
N THR A 40 -2.55 5.20 -10.88
CA THR A 40 -1.71 6.40 -11.02
C THR A 40 -0.72 6.44 -9.87
N ILE A 41 0.39 7.14 -10.11
CA ILE A 41 1.31 7.48 -9.02
C ILE A 41 0.63 8.57 -8.18
N LEU A 42 0.46 8.28 -6.89
CA LEU A 42 -0.09 9.21 -5.92
C LEU A 42 0.82 10.43 -5.75
N ASN A 43 0.22 11.57 -5.41
CA ASN A 43 1.01 12.71 -4.97
C ASN A 43 1.73 12.40 -3.65
N ASN A 44 2.72 13.23 -3.31
CA ASN A 44 3.56 13.00 -2.14
C ASN A 44 2.79 12.94 -0.81
N GLY A 45 1.75 13.76 -0.63
CA GLY A 45 0.99 13.80 0.62
C GLY A 45 0.16 12.54 0.83
N ASP A 46 -0.57 12.12 -0.22
CA ASP A 46 -1.38 10.90 -0.18
C ASP A 46 -0.49 9.65 -0.03
N ALA A 47 0.66 9.63 -0.72
CA ALA A 47 1.65 8.57 -0.58
C ALA A 47 2.21 8.49 0.85
N GLU A 48 2.59 9.62 1.46
CA GLU A 48 3.08 9.69 2.83
C GLU A 48 2.06 9.15 3.82
N HIS A 49 0.79 9.53 3.66
CA HIS A 49 -0.30 9.05 4.51
C HIS A 49 -0.51 7.55 4.37
N LEU A 50 -0.60 7.05 3.14
CA LEU A 50 -0.77 5.62 2.83
C LEU A 50 0.39 4.77 3.38
N ILE A 51 1.63 5.23 3.24
CA ILE A 51 2.81 4.57 3.79
C ILE A 51 2.80 4.60 5.31
N GLY A 52 2.34 5.71 5.92
CA GLY A 52 2.14 5.82 7.37
C GLY A 52 1.19 4.75 7.90
N LEU A 53 0.04 4.57 7.26
CA LEU A 53 -0.93 3.52 7.60
C LEU A 53 -0.30 2.13 7.49
N CYS A 54 0.41 1.86 6.39
CA CYS A 54 1.12 0.59 6.19
C CYS A 54 2.18 0.35 7.27
N ARG A 55 2.97 1.37 7.60
CA ARG A 55 4.04 1.28 8.60
C ARG A 55 3.49 0.94 9.98
N ASN A 56 2.41 1.59 10.40
CA ASN A 56 1.79 1.34 11.71
C ASN A 56 1.17 -0.06 11.78
N ALA A 57 0.70 -0.58 10.65
CA ALA A 57 0.07 -1.89 10.55
C ALA A 57 1.06 -3.06 10.37
N ALA A 58 2.32 -2.77 10.00
CA ALA A 58 3.27 -3.78 9.53
C ALA A 58 3.60 -4.87 10.56
N TYR A 59 3.75 -4.51 11.84
CA TYR A 59 4.00 -5.48 12.90
C TYR A 59 2.79 -6.40 13.11
N LYS A 60 1.59 -5.82 13.22
CA LYS A 60 0.31 -6.53 13.44
C LYS A 60 0.02 -7.52 12.31
N HIS A 61 0.33 -7.15 11.07
CA HIS A 61 0.02 -7.95 9.87
C HIS A 61 1.25 -8.57 9.23
N SER A 62 2.31 -8.80 10.02
CA SER A 62 3.63 -9.22 9.52
C SER A 62 3.63 -10.52 8.70
N THR A 63 2.70 -11.44 8.94
CA THR A 63 2.53 -12.70 8.20
C THR A 63 1.30 -12.73 7.28
N ASN A 64 0.53 -11.63 7.23
CA ASN A 64 -0.72 -11.56 6.45
C ASN A 64 -0.39 -11.41 4.96
N ARG A 65 -0.88 -12.36 4.15
CA ARG A 65 -0.64 -12.39 2.70
C ARG A 65 -1.25 -11.19 1.97
N ASP A 66 -2.47 -10.81 2.32
CA ASP A 66 -3.16 -9.68 1.68
C ASP A 66 -2.47 -8.37 2.02
N PHE A 67 -1.89 -8.27 3.22
CA PHE A 67 -1.04 -7.15 3.57
C PHE A 67 0.23 -7.10 2.72
N GLY A 68 0.86 -8.26 2.45
CA GLY A 68 1.96 -8.35 1.50
C GLY A 68 1.57 -7.90 0.09
N LEU A 69 0.40 -8.31 -0.40
CA LEU A 69 -0.15 -7.87 -1.68
C LEU A 69 -0.43 -6.36 -1.71
N LEU A 70 -0.96 -5.81 -0.61
CA LEU A 70 -1.19 -4.38 -0.45
C LEU A 70 0.13 -3.63 -0.62
N LEU A 71 1.18 -4.02 0.10
CA LEU A 71 2.48 -3.36 0.02
C LEU A 71 3.11 -3.42 -1.38
N VAL A 72 2.94 -4.54 -2.09
CA VAL A 72 3.37 -4.65 -3.50
C VAL A 72 2.60 -3.67 -4.39
N SER A 73 1.31 -3.51 -4.13
CA SER A 73 0.46 -2.56 -4.87
C SER A 73 0.84 -1.11 -4.53
N VAL A 74 1.14 -0.81 -3.27
CA VAL A 74 1.63 0.50 -2.82
C VAL A 74 2.94 0.85 -3.51
N ILE A 75 3.90 -0.07 -3.63
CA ILE A 75 5.17 0.17 -4.36
C ILE A 75 4.92 0.67 -5.79
N ARG A 76 3.87 0.16 -6.46
CA ARG A 76 3.52 0.56 -7.82
C ARG A 76 2.76 1.89 -7.90
N ALA A 77 2.16 2.31 -6.80
CA ALA A 77 1.32 3.51 -6.71
C ALA A 77 2.05 4.73 -6.14
N ILE A 78 3.35 4.63 -5.83
CA ILE A 78 4.14 5.73 -5.25
C ILE A 78 5.42 5.97 -6.04
N ASP A 79 6.05 7.13 -5.85
CA ASP A 79 7.42 7.35 -6.27
C ASP A 79 8.39 6.56 -5.37
N LEU A 80 8.74 5.35 -5.81
CA LEU A 80 9.61 4.46 -5.06
C LEU A 80 10.98 5.09 -4.78
N ASN A 81 11.52 5.94 -5.65
CA ASN A 81 12.84 6.54 -5.43
C ASN A 81 12.84 7.41 -4.17
N LYS A 82 11.74 8.14 -3.94
CA LYS A 82 11.55 8.95 -2.74
C LYS A 82 11.30 8.10 -1.49
N PHE A 83 10.49 7.05 -1.61
CA PHE A 83 9.99 6.28 -0.46
C PHE A 83 10.65 4.91 -0.23
N LEU A 84 11.74 4.63 -0.95
CA LEU A 84 12.50 3.38 -0.81
C LEU A 84 12.95 3.11 0.65
N PRO A 85 13.44 4.10 1.42
CA PRO A 85 13.83 3.89 2.82
C PRO A 85 12.67 3.40 3.70
N GLU A 86 11.49 4.00 3.55
CA GLU A 86 10.28 3.68 4.30
C GLU A 86 9.79 2.28 3.95
N MET A 87 9.68 1.96 2.66
CA MET A 87 9.26 0.63 2.20
C MET A 87 10.24 -0.46 2.63
N THR A 88 11.54 -0.16 2.61
CA THR A 88 12.57 -1.06 3.14
C THR A 88 12.39 -1.27 4.65
N THR A 89 12.09 -0.22 5.40
CA THR A 89 11.85 -0.31 6.85
C THR A 89 10.61 -1.15 7.16
N ILE A 90 9.53 -0.99 6.41
CA ILE A 90 8.32 -1.83 6.52
C ILE A 90 8.67 -3.30 6.24
N SER A 91 9.44 -3.58 5.18
CA SER A 91 9.81 -4.96 4.82
C SER A 91 10.54 -5.73 5.92
N LYS A 92 11.32 -5.02 6.76
CA LYS A 92 12.06 -5.62 7.89
C LYS A 92 11.14 -6.14 9.00
N GLN A 93 9.95 -5.56 9.13
CA GLN A 93 8.94 -5.96 10.12
C GLN A 93 8.11 -7.17 9.68
N LEU A 94 8.07 -7.46 8.37
CA LEU A 94 7.32 -8.58 7.83
C LEU A 94 8.03 -9.93 8.07
N LYS A 95 7.27 -11.02 7.95
CA LYS A 95 7.74 -12.40 8.10
C LYS A 95 7.15 -13.29 7.00
N GLY A 96 7.82 -14.41 6.74
CA GLY A 96 7.34 -15.43 5.80
C GLY A 96 7.08 -14.90 4.38
N VAL A 97 5.96 -15.31 3.81
CA VAL A 97 5.59 -15.01 2.41
C VAL A 97 5.46 -13.51 2.16
N SER A 98 4.86 -12.75 3.07
CA SER A 98 4.66 -11.30 2.92
C SER A 98 5.98 -10.55 2.79
N LYS A 99 6.99 -10.95 3.57
CA LYS A 99 8.36 -10.41 3.46
C LYS A 99 8.99 -10.71 2.10
N PHE A 100 8.87 -11.95 1.64
CA PHE A 100 9.40 -12.34 0.33
C PHE A 100 8.77 -11.53 -0.80
N MET A 101 7.45 -11.33 -0.76
CA MET A 101 6.71 -10.58 -1.78
C MET A 101 7.18 -9.13 -1.89
N ILE A 102 7.27 -8.42 -0.77
CA ILE A 102 7.73 -7.02 -0.80
C ILE A 102 9.20 -6.91 -1.22
N MET A 103 10.07 -7.79 -0.71
CA MET A 103 11.50 -7.76 -1.06
C MET A 103 11.71 -8.02 -2.55
N LYS A 104 10.94 -8.95 -3.13
CA LYS A 104 10.94 -9.19 -4.57
C LYS A 104 10.47 -7.95 -5.33
N ALA A 105 9.34 -7.35 -4.96
CA ALA A 105 8.83 -6.14 -5.62
C ALA A 105 9.82 -4.95 -5.55
N LEU A 106 10.47 -4.74 -4.41
CA LEU A 106 11.50 -3.70 -4.24
C LEU A 106 12.74 -3.96 -5.12
N LYS A 107 13.06 -5.22 -5.41
CA LYS A 107 14.18 -5.59 -6.29
C LYS A 107 13.79 -5.47 -7.76
N ASP A 108 12.58 -5.88 -8.13
CA ASP A 108 12.09 -5.89 -9.51
C ASP A 108 11.83 -4.47 -10.06
N THR A 109 11.74 -3.46 -9.18
CA THR A 109 11.52 -2.05 -9.54
C THR A 109 12.82 -1.24 -9.66
N LYS A 110 13.99 -1.87 -9.43
CA LYS A 110 15.33 -1.29 -9.66
C LYS A 110 15.84 -1.62 -11.05
#